data_AF-A0A975FLM7-F1
#
_entry.id   AF-A0A975FLM7-F1
#
_cell.length_a   1.000
_cell.length_b   1.000
_cell.length_c   1.000
_cell.angle_alpha   90.00
_cell.angle_beta   90.00
_cell.angle_gamma   90.00
#
_symmetry.space_group_name_H-M   'P 1'
#
loop_
_entity.id
_entity.type
_entity.pdbx_description
1 polymer ?
#
loop_
_entity_poly.entity_id
_entity_poly.type
_entity_poly.pdbx_seq_one_letter_code
_entity_poly.pdbx_strand_id
1 'polypeptide(L)'
;MRTLVLNASYEPLAVVSFRRAVMLVMHGKAAVLAQDEEHPVCAASGQWPRPSVILLHRYVRAPHTRPVPVTRRGVLRRDEHRCAYCGAHATTIDHVVPRSRGGAGSWENLVACCLRCNNRKSDATLAELGWELRSAPTRPGGRGWIIGGFERPLPEWGAYLAA
;
A
#
# COMPACT_ATOMS: atom_id res chain seq x y z
N MET A 1 7.24 12.39 -4.70
CA MET A 1 8.08 11.29 -4.19
C MET A 1 7.76 11.00 -2.73
N ARG A 2 8.00 9.77 -2.29
CA ARG A 2 7.86 9.31 -0.91
C ARG A 2 9.17 8.57 -0.56
N THR A 3 9.44 8.41 0.72
CA THR A 3 10.71 7.88 1.24
C THR A 3 10.43 6.66 2.10
N LEU A 4 11.21 5.59 1.93
CA LEU A 4 11.19 4.41 2.79
C LEU A 4 11.97 4.71 4.07
N VAL A 5 11.35 4.44 5.21
CA VAL A 5 11.97 4.56 6.54
C VAL A 5 12.28 3.17 7.03
N LEU A 6 13.55 2.91 7.29
CA LEU A 6 14.04 1.70 7.93
C LEU A 6 14.27 1.95 9.42
N ASN A 7 14.01 0.93 10.22
CA ASN A 7 14.40 0.91 11.61
C ASN A 7 15.92 0.76 11.76
N ALA A 8 16.48 0.98 12.94
CA ALA A 8 17.92 0.78 13.20
C ALA A 8 18.40 -0.66 12.93
N SER A 9 17.49 -1.63 12.90
CA SER A 9 17.69 -3.04 12.51
C SER A 9 17.63 -3.29 11.00
N TYR A 10 17.53 -2.25 10.18
CA TYR A 10 17.29 -2.29 8.73
C TYR A 10 15.93 -2.87 8.31
N GLU A 11 15.05 -3.22 9.25
CA GLU A 11 13.71 -3.66 8.91
C GLU A 11 12.86 -2.48 8.41
N PRO A 12 12.06 -2.66 7.35
CA PRO A 12 11.16 -1.61 6.87
C PRO A 12 10.13 -1.20 7.92
N LEU A 13 10.11 0.08 8.27
CA LEU A 13 9.25 0.61 9.32
C LEU A 13 8.02 1.34 8.76
N ALA A 14 8.22 2.22 7.79
CA ALA A 14 7.15 3.07 7.26
C ALA A 14 7.51 3.68 5.91
N VAL A 15 6.51 4.25 5.24
CA VAL A 15 6.72 5.17 4.11
C VAL A 15 6.21 6.54 4.49
N VAL A 16 7.03 7.57 4.27
CA VAL A 16 6.71 8.96 4.56
C VAL A 16 6.83 9.84 3.32
N SER A 17 6.37 11.09 3.39
CA SER A 17 6.70 12.08 2.36
C SER A 17 8.18 12.44 2.44
N PHE A 18 8.79 12.79 1.29
CA PHE A 18 10.20 13.22 1.27
C PHE A 18 10.44 14.43 2.20
N ARG A 19 9.48 15.35 2.34
CA ARG A 19 9.58 16.49 3.26
C ARG A 19 9.74 16.04 4.71
N ARG A 20 8.98 15.03 5.14
CA ARG A 20 9.12 14.45 6.49
C ARG A 20 10.47 13.75 6.66
N ALA A 21 10.95 13.06 5.63
CA ALA A 21 12.27 12.43 5.66
C ALA A 21 13.39 13.46 5.81
N VAL A 22 13.34 14.56 5.05
CA VAL A 22 14.30 15.68 5.18
C VAL A 22 14.32 16.21 6.62
N MET A 23 13.14 16.43 7.23
CA MET A 23 13.06 16.87 8.63
C MET A 23 13.71 15.87 9.60
N LEU A 24 13.51 14.58 9.42
CA LEU A 24 14.14 13.55 10.27
C LEU A 24 15.67 13.56 10.15
N VAL A 25 16.19 13.73 8.94
CA VAL A 25 17.63 13.82 8.69
C VAL A 25 18.22 15.10 9.28
N MET A 26 17.61 16.26 9.02
CA MET A 26 18.08 17.56 9.52
C MET A 26 18.08 17.65 11.05
N HIS A 27 17.15 16.97 11.72
CA HIS A 27 17.14 16.85 13.18
C HIS A 27 18.09 15.78 13.73
N GLY A 28 18.95 15.17 12.90
CA GLY A 28 19.91 14.15 13.32
C GLY A 28 19.26 12.84 13.78
N LYS A 29 18.02 12.55 13.37
CA LYS A 29 17.29 11.34 13.78
C LYS A 29 17.46 10.18 12.80
N ALA A 30 17.92 10.46 11.58
CA ALA A 30 18.08 9.46 10.54
C ALA A 30 19.27 9.76 9.63
N ALA A 31 19.84 8.72 9.04
CA ALA A 31 20.82 8.79 7.96
C ALA A 31 20.15 8.52 6.61
N VAL A 32 20.68 9.10 5.53
CA VAL A 32 20.22 8.83 4.15
C VAL A 32 20.99 7.62 3.61
N LEU A 33 20.26 6.60 3.15
CA LEU A 33 20.84 5.41 2.50
C LEU A 33 20.72 5.44 0.98
N ALA A 34 19.70 6.11 0.45
CA ALA A 34 19.52 6.32 -0.98
C ALA A 34 18.86 7.68 -1.24
N GLN A 35 19.18 8.30 -2.37
CA GLN A 35 18.75 9.65 -2.73
C GLN A 35 18.30 9.72 -4.20
N ASP A 36 17.38 10.65 -4.49
CA ASP A 36 17.00 11.06 -5.84
C ASP A 36 17.87 12.27 -6.23
N GLU A 37 18.80 12.02 -7.16
CA GLU A 37 19.78 13.01 -7.63
C GLU A 37 19.22 13.93 -8.71
N GLU A 38 18.22 13.48 -9.47
CA GLU A 38 17.61 14.26 -10.54
C GLU A 38 16.76 15.42 -10.01
N HIS A 39 16.21 15.26 -8.80
CA HIS A 39 15.32 16.25 -8.22
C HIS A 39 15.76 16.66 -6.80
N PRO A 40 16.79 17.50 -6.67
CA PRO A 40 17.23 17.96 -5.37
C PRO A 40 16.17 18.80 -4.64
N VAL A 41 16.40 19.02 -3.35
CA VAL A 41 15.63 19.97 -2.53
C VAL A 41 16.35 21.31 -2.57
N CYS A 42 15.72 22.32 -3.19
CA CYS A 42 16.28 23.66 -3.27
C CYS A 42 15.90 24.48 -2.04
N ALA A 43 16.89 25.09 -1.40
CA ALA A 43 16.74 26.03 -0.29
C ALA A 43 17.54 27.31 -0.57
N ALA A 44 17.29 28.37 0.19
CA ALA A 44 18.07 29.61 0.08
C ALA A 44 19.57 29.39 0.38
N SER A 45 19.89 28.40 1.21
CA SER A 45 21.27 28.01 1.55
C SER A 45 21.94 27.07 0.55
N GLY A 46 21.26 26.67 -0.53
CA GLY A 46 21.79 25.77 -1.55
C GLY A 46 20.87 24.58 -1.84
N GLN A 47 21.42 23.59 -2.54
CA GLN A 47 20.70 22.36 -2.90
C GLN A 47 21.07 21.23 -1.96
N TRP A 48 20.07 20.44 -1.58
CA TRP A 48 20.21 19.32 -0.67
C TRP A 48 19.72 18.03 -1.34
N PRO A 49 20.35 16.89 -1.07
CA PRO A 49 19.91 15.62 -1.64
C PRO A 49 18.50 15.28 -1.17
N ARG A 50 17.67 14.78 -2.08
CA ARG A 50 16.31 14.35 -1.75
C ARG A 50 16.34 12.88 -1.28
N PRO A 51 16.03 12.58 -0.01
CA PRO A 51 16.12 11.22 0.50
C PRO A 51 15.04 10.29 -0.09
N SER A 52 15.46 9.14 -0.64
CA SER A 52 14.58 8.04 -1.08
C SER A 52 14.48 6.93 -0.03
N VAL A 53 15.58 6.62 0.66
CA VAL A 53 15.61 5.65 1.76
C VAL A 53 16.36 6.27 2.94
N ILE A 54 15.80 6.18 4.14
CA ILE A 54 16.44 6.65 5.36
C ILE A 54 16.48 5.55 6.42
N LEU A 55 17.53 5.56 7.25
CA LEU A 55 17.72 4.66 8.39
C LEU A 55 17.60 5.45 9.68
N LEU A 56 16.70 5.05 10.57
CA LEU A 56 16.60 5.68 11.89
C LEU A 56 17.80 5.31 12.77
N HIS A 57 18.37 6.29 13.48
CA HIS A 57 19.49 6.05 14.41
C HIS A 57 19.08 5.25 15.65
N ARG A 58 17.79 5.26 16.00
CA ARG A 58 17.26 4.56 17.17
C ARG A 58 16.26 3.52 16.74
N TYR A 59 16.29 2.38 17.43
CA TYR A 59 15.31 1.34 17.26
C TYR A 59 13.93 1.82 17.73
N VAL A 60 12.95 1.83 16.83
CA VAL A 60 11.55 2.12 17.11
C VAL A 60 10.80 0.80 17.18
N ARG A 61 10.22 0.49 18.35
CA ARG A 61 9.26 -0.61 18.46
C ARG A 61 7.98 -0.23 17.72
N ALA A 62 7.84 -0.70 16.48
CA ALA A 62 6.57 -0.66 15.80
C ALA A 62 5.56 -1.50 16.59
N PRO A 63 4.31 -1.04 16.81
CA PRO A 63 3.26 -1.90 17.30
C PRO A 63 3.05 -3.01 16.27
N HIS A 64 3.63 -4.18 16.54
CA HIS A 64 3.81 -5.31 15.62
C HIS A 64 2.51 -5.99 15.14
N THR A 65 1.36 -5.39 15.44
CA THR A 65 0.07 -6.09 15.50
C THR A 65 -1.13 -5.25 15.05
N ARG A 66 -0.94 -4.09 14.42
CA ARG A 66 -2.12 -3.38 13.87
C ARG A 66 -2.59 -4.08 12.60
N PRO A 67 -3.85 -4.55 12.54
CA PRO A 67 -4.40 -5.10 11.32
C PRO A 67 -4.30 -4.07 10.20
N VAL A 68 -3.88 -4.50 9.00
CA VAL A 68 -3.92 -3.65 7.81
C VAL A 68 -5.38 -3.26 7.59
N PRO A 69 -5.74 -1.96 7.72
CA PRO A 69 -7.12 -1.54 7.58
C PRO A 69 -7.59 -1.81 6.16
N VAL A 70 -8.84 -2.27 6.03
CA VAL A 70 -9.45 -2.46 4.72
C VAL A 70 -9.74 -1.09 4.13
N THR A 71 -9.19 -0.81 2.95
CA THR A 71 -9.42 0.43 2.21
C THR A 71 -9.64 0.10 0.74
N ARG A 72 -10.40 0.94 0.01
CA ARG A 72 -10.59 0.77 -1.45
C ARG A 72 -9.27 0.64 -2.20
N ARG A 73 -8.30 1.51 -1.87
CA ARG A 73 -6.96 1.48 -2.45
C ARG A 73 -6.24 0.16 -2.12
N GLY A 74 -6.36 -0.31 -0.89
CA GLY A 74 -5.79 -1.58 -0.46
C GLY A 74 -6.37 -2.77 -1.23
N VAL A 75 -7.69 -2.85 -1.39
CA VAL A 75 -8.35 -3.94 -2.14
C VAL A 75 -7.96 -3.91 -3.62
N LEU A 76 -7.96 -2.72 -4.25
CA LEU A 76 -7.50 -2.57 -5.64
C LEU A 76 -6.05 -3.01 -5.81
N ARG A 77 -5.16 -2.64 -4.87
CA ARG A 77 -3.75 -3.08 -4.89
C ARG A 77 -3.63 -4.59 -4.73
N ARG A 78 -4.43 -5.20 -3.84
CA ARG A 78 -4.39 -6.64 -3.55
C ARG A 78 -4.71 -7.45 -4.79
N ASP A 79 -5.71 -7.00 -5.52
CA ASP A 79 -6.22 -7.70 -6.70
C ASP A 79 -5.55 -7.18 -8.00
N GLU A 80 -4.40 -6.50 -7.90
CA GLU A 80 -3.62 -5.98 -9.03
C GLU A 80 -4.43 -5.10 -10.00
N HIS A 81 -5.44 -4.39 -9.48
CA HIS A 81 -6.41 -3.64 -10.28
C HIS A 81 -7.09 -4.50 -11.37
N ARG A 82 -7.33 -5.78 -11.09
CA ARG A 82 -8.09 -6.69 -11.96
C ARG A 82 -9.43 -7.02 -11.33
N CYS A 83 -10.47 -6.99 -12.15
CA CYS A 83 -11.83 -7.31 -11.74
C CYS A 83 -11.90 -8.79 -11.35
N ALA A 84 -12.36 -9.08 -10.14
CA ALA A 84 -12.48 -10.45 -9.62
C ALA A 84 -13.44 -11.34 -10.42
N TYR A 85 -14.35 -10.72 -11.20
CA TYR A 85 -15.32 -11.42 -12.04
C TYR A 85 -14.82 -11.61 -13.47
N CYS A 86 -14.50 -10.51 -14.19
CA CYS A 86 -14.16 -10.58 -15.61
C CYS A 86 -12.66 -10.46 -15.94
N GLY A 87 -11.81 -10.11 -14.98
CA GLY A 87 -10.37 -9.92 -15.17
C GLY A 87 -9.95 -8.60 -15.82
N ALA A 88 -10.90 -7.79 -16.29
CA ALA A 88 -10.64 -6.46 -16.86
C ALA A 88 -10.12 -5.48 -15.80
N HIS A 89 -9.63 -4.30 -16.22
CA HIS A 89 -9.15 -3.29 -15.28
C HIS A 89 -10.25 -2.85 -14.30
N ALA A 90 -9.92 -2.90 -13.01
CA ALA A 90 -10.82 -2.55 -11.93
C ALA A 90 -10.53 -1.15 -11.40
N THR A 91 -11.61 -0.38 -11.24
CA THR A 91 -11.57 0.97 -10.68
C THR A 91 -12.43 1.08 -9.43
N THR A 92 -13.32 0.12 -9.15
CA THR A 92 -14.16 0.11 -7.95
C THR A 92 -13.86 -1.11 -7.09
N ILE A 93 -14.50 -1.16 -5.92
CA ILE A 93 -14.55 -2.37 -5.10
C ILE A 93 -15.99 -2.81 -4.99
N ASP A 94 -16.19 -4.10 -4.79
CA ASP A 94 -17.49 -4.72 -4.64
C ASP A 94 -17.49 -5.67 -3.44
N HIS A 95 -18.67 -5.87 -2.84
CA HIS A 95 -18.87 -6.87 -1.81
C HIS A 95 -19.36 -8.17 -2.46
N VAL A 96 -18.58 -9.25 -2.32
CA VAL A 96 -18.93 -10.60 -2.82
C VAL A 96 -20.32 -10.99 -2.31
N VAL A 97 -20.50 -10.99 -0.99
CA VAL A 97 -21.80 -10.97 -0.34
C VAL A 97 -22.24 -9.52 -0.21
N PRO A 98 -23.33 -9.08 -0.86
CA PRO A 98 -23.80 -7.70 -0.79
C PRO A 98 -24.03 -7.21 0.64
N ARG A 99 -23.80 -5.93 0.88
CA ARG A 99 -24.03 -5.31 2.21
C ARG A 99 -25.50 -5.41 2.65
N SER A 100 -26.44 -5.30 1.72
CA SER A 100 -27.88 -5.51 1.96
C SER A 100 -28.22 -6.93 2.40
N ARG A 101 -27.33 -7.90 2.14
CA ARG A 101 -27.43 -9.31 2.54
C ARG A 101 -26.53 -9.66 3.73
N GLY A 102 -26.06 -8.65 4.48
CA GLY A 102 -25.24 -8.83 5.67
C GLY A 102 -23.73 -8.99 5.40
N GLY A 103 -23.27 -8.75 4.17
CA GLY A 103 -21.86 -8.84 3.84
C GLY A 103 -20.99 -7.81 4.58
N ALA A 104 -19.89 -8.28 5.18
CA ALA A 104 -18.97 -7.45 5.93
C ALA A 104 -18.04 -6.63 5.02
N GLY A 105 -17.56 -5.48 5.51
CA GLY A 105 -16.50 -4.70 4.89
C GLY A 105 -15.10 -5.24 5.19
N SER A 106 -14.89 -6.55 5.02
CA SER A 106 -13.64 -7.26 5.36
C SER A 106 -12.80 -7.55 4.12
N TRP A 107 -11.54 -7.95 4.32
CA TRP A 107 -10.68 -8.39 3.21
C TRP A 107 -11.27 -9.60 2.49
N GLU A 108 -11.92 -10.50 3.22
CA GLU A 108 -12.48 -11.76 2.73
C GLU A 108 -13.80 -11.58 1.97
N ASN A 109 -14.36 -10.36 1.95
CA ASN A 109 -15.62 -10.09 1.25
C ASN A 109 -15.51 -8.94 0.23
N LEU A 110 -14.48 -8.08 0.33
CA LEU A 110 -14.26 -7.02 -0.63
C LEU A 110 -13.30 -7.46 -1.74
N VAL A 111 -13.68 -7.20 -2.98
CA VAL A 111 -12.88 -7.50 -4.19
C VAL A 111 -12.80 -6.29 -5.11
N ALA A 112 -11.74 -6.21 -5.91
CA ALA A 112 -11.65 -5.25 -6.99
C ALA A 112 -12.65 -5.59 -8.10
N CYS A 113 -13.34 -4.58 -8.61
CA CYS A 113 -14.39 -4.74 -9.59
C CYS A 113 -14.32 -3.64 -10.66
N CYS A 114 -14.72 -3.96 -11.88
CA CYS A 114 -14.94 -2.94 -12.92
C CYS A 114 -16.38 -2.42 -12.82
N LEU A 115 -16.61 -1.19 -13.29
CA LEU A 115 -17.92 -0.55 -13.19
C LEU A 115 -19.06 -1.37 -13.83
N ARG A 116 -18.78 -2.01 -14.98
CA ARG A 116 -19.74 -2.87 -15.68
C ARG A 116 -20.18 -4.07 -14.83
N CYS A 117 -19.24 -4.82 -14.26
CA CYS A 117 -19.56 -5.97 -13.41
C CYS A 117 -20.23 -5.52 -12.11
N ASN A 118 -19.75 -4.42 -11.51
CA ASN A 118 -20.30 -3.86 -10.28
C ASN A 118 -21.78 -3.51 -10.45
N ASN A 119 -22.13 -2.81 -11.53
CA ASN A 119 -23.51 -2.44 -11.82
C ASN A 119 -24.39 -3.64 -12.16
N ARG A 120 -23.86 -4.63 -12.89
CA ARG A 120 -24.60 -5.86 -13.21
C ARG A 120 -24.86 -6.71 -11.98
N LYS A 121 -23.94 -6.74 -11.03
CA LYS A 121 -24.10 -7.50 -9.79
C LYS A 121 -25.07 -6.84 -8.83
N SER A 122 -24.99 -5.52 -8.66
CA SER A 122 -25.84 -4.77 -7.73
C SER A 122 -25.85 -5.44 -6.33
N ASP A 123 -27.02 -5.87 -5.87
CA ASP A 123 -27.30 -6.53 -4.60
C ASP A 123 -27.55 -8.04 -4.75
N ALA A 124 -27.23 -8.60 -5.91
CA ALA A 124 -27.26 -10.04 -6.13
C ALA A 124 -26.02 -10.73 -5.56
N THR A 125 -26.24 -11.95 -5.09
CA THR A 125 -25.23 -12.93 -4.73
C THR A 125 -24.64 -13.57 -5.98
N LEU A 126 -23.45 -14.17 -5.84
CA LEU A 126 -22.83 -14.86 -6.97
C LEU A 126 -23.66 -16.08 -7.42
N ALA A 127 -24.34 -16.76 -6.49
CA ALA A 127 -25.21 -17.88 -6.79
C ALA A 127 -26.41 -17.47 -7.66
N GLU A 128 -27.07 -16.34 -7.34
CA GLU A 128 -28.19 -15.80 -8.13
C GLU A 128 -27.79 -15.44 -9.57
N LEU A 129 -26.52 -15.08 -9.79
CA LEU A 129 -25.99 -14.74 -11.11
C LEU A 129 -25.32 -15.91 -11.83
N GLY A 130 -25.13 -17.05 -11.16
CA GLY A 130 -24.28 -18.14 -11.64
C GLY A 130 -22.83 -17.71 -11.88
N TRP A 131 -22.32 -16.79 -11.06
CA TRP A 131 -20.94 -16.30 -11.15
C TRP A 131 -20.02 -17.05 -10.22
N GLU A 132 -18.76 -17.11 -10.62
CA GLU A 132 -17.67 -17.61 -9.78
C GLU A 132 -16.57 -16.56 -9.69
N LEU A 133 -15.87 -16.54 -8.56
CA LEU A 133 -14.71 -15.70 -8.38
C LEU A 133 -13.51 -16.34 -9.08
N ARG A 134 -12.71 -15.51 -9.76
CA ARG A 134 -11.43 -15.95 -10.33
C ARG A 134 -10.41 -16.33 -9.26
N SER A 135 -10.51 -15.74 -8.08
CA SER A 135 -9.64 -15.99 -6.93
C SER A 135 -10.38 -15.68 -5.64
N ALA A 136 -10.19 -16.50 -4.61
CA ALA A 136 -10.78 -16.24 -3.30
C ALA A 136 -10.14 -14.99 -2.65
N PRO A 137 -10.94 -14.00 -2.21
CA PRO A 137 -10.42 -12.84 -1.49
C PRO A 137 -9.88 -13.28 -0.14
N THR A 138 -8.59 -13.00 0.09
CA THR A 138 -7.94 -13.26 1.37
C THR A 138 -7.38 -11.96 1.95
N ARG A 139 -7.11 -11.99 3.25
CA ARG A 139 -6.35 -10.92 3.89
C ARG A 139 -4.93 -10.93 3.33
N PRO A 140 -4.41 -9.78 2.90
CA PRO A 140 -3.05 -9.72 2.41
C PRO A 140 -2.05 -10.04 3.52
N GLY A 141 -1.08 -10.89 3.20
CA GLY A 141 0.04 -11.26 4.08
C GLY A 141 1.35 -10.55 3.71
N GLY A 142 2.36 -10.66 4.58
CA GLY A 142 3.72 -10.20 4.32
C GLY A 142 4.02 -8.76 4.80
N ARG A 143 5.30 -8.50 5.10
CA ARG A 143 5.78 -7.23 5.66
C ARG A 143 5.51 -6.03 4.73
N GLY A 144 5.50 -6.24 3.41
CA GLY A 144 5.18 -5.20 2.40
C GLY A 144 3.74 -4.67 2.43
N TRP A 145 2.83 -5.30 3.17
CA TRP A 145 1.47 -4.79 3.43
C TRP A 145 1.35 -3.99 4.72
N ILE A 146 2.27 -4.18 5.66
CA ILE A 146 2.34 -3.44 6.92
C ILE A 146 2.77 -1.99 6.66
N ILE A 147 3.60 -1.78 5.65
CA ILE A 147 4.03 -0.47 5.21
C ILE A 147 2.92 0.20 4.39
N GLY A 148 2.01 0.87 5.10
CA GLY A 148 0.92 1.62 4.48
C GLY A 148 1.43 2.67 3.48
N GLY A 149 0.86 2.70 2.27
CA GLY A 149 0.88 3.89 1.43
C GLY A 149 1.61 3.83 0.09
N PHE A 150 1.99 2.67 -0.46
CA PHE A 150 2.47 2.61 -1.85
C PHE A 150 1.74 1.60 -2.73
N GLU A 151 1.46 2.01 -3.97
CA GLU A 151 0.99 1.13 -5.06
C GLU A 151 2.16 0.47 -5.80
N ARG A 152 3.34 1.10 -5.85
CA ARG A 152 4.56 0.55 -6.47
C ARG A 152 5.80 0.98 -5.69
N PRO A 153 6.67 0.06 -5.24
CA PRO A 153 7.95 0.42 -4.66
C PRO A 153 8.82 1.11 -5.73
N LEU A 154 9.62 2.10 -5.31
CA LEU A 154 10.63 2.67 -6.19
C LEU A 154 11.74 1.63 -6.41
N PRO A 155 12.43 1.61 -7.58
CA PRO A 155 13.48 0.63 -7.87
C PRO A 155 14.53 0.54 -6.77
N GLU A 156 14.94 1.68 -6.22
CA GLU A 156 15.93 1.78 -5.15
C GLU A 156 15.48 1.18 -3.80
N TRP A 157 14.20 0.82 -3.66
CA TRP A 157 13.67 0.17 -2.46
C TRP A 157 13.79 -1.35 -2.49
N GLY A 158 13.96 -1.94 -3.68
CA GLY A 158 13.93 -3.38 -3.87
C GLY A 158 14.89 -4.14 -2.93
N ALA A 159 16.10 -3.61 -2.76
CA ALA A 159 17.12 -4.18 -1.88
C ALA A 159 16.71 -4.21 -0.40
N TYR A 160 15.83 -3.31 0.04
CA TYR A 160 15.43 -3.16 1.44
C TYR A 160 14.08 -3.81 1.76
N LEU A 161 13.30 -4.19 0.74
CA LEU A 161 11.99 -4.82 0.90
C LEU A 161 12.02 -6.34 0.79
N ALA A 162 13.13 -6.92 0.33
CA ALA A 162 13.29 -8.36 0.11
C ALA A 162 13.77 -9.15 1.35
N ALA A 163 14.01 -8.49 2.49
CA ALA A 163 14.55 -9.09 3.73
C ALA A 163 13.49 -9.35 4.83
#